data_AF-A0A957VQ98-F1
#
_entry.id   AF-A0A957VQ98-F1
#
_cell.length_a   1.000
_cell.length_b   1.000
_cell.length_c   1.000
_cell.angle_alpha   90.00
_cell.angle_beta   90.00
_cell.angle_gamma   90.00
#
_symmetry.space_group_name_H-M   'P 1'
#
loop_
_entity.id
_entity.type
_entity.pdbx_description
1 polymer ?
#
loop_
_entity_poly.entity_id
_entity_poly.type
_entity_poly.pdbx_seq_one_letter_code
_entity_poly.pdbx_strand_id
1 'polypeptide(L)'
;PACPDNRALLIRPGNNETVSGVIAVVGSATHDAFQYYKVEYAPGGNADSNFGYLVGGNAPVVNGVLGNVDTNTLGNGAWTLRLIVVDQTGNFPPPCKVTITVQN
;
A
#
# COMPACT_ATOMS: atom_id res chain seq x y z
N PRO A 1 -11.17 2.25 -4.88
CA PRO A 1 -9.78 1.85 -5.23
C PRO A 1 -9.74 1.27 -6.64
N ALA A 2 -9.09 1.96 -7.58
CA ALA A 2 -8.90 1.47 -8.94
C ALA A 2 -7.60 0.65 -9.00
N CYS A 3 -7.59 -0.49 -8.32
CA CYS A 3 -6.51 -1.46 -8.47
C CYS A 3 -6.79 -2.25 -9.76
N PRO A 4 -5.92 -2.19 -10.78
CA PRO A 4 -6.14 -2.90 -12.05
C PRO A 4 -5.97 -4.42 -11.91
N ASP A 5 -5.30 -4.90 -10.86
CA ASP A 5 -5.07 -6.33 -10.62
C ASP A 5 -5.65 -6.77 -9.27
N ASN A 6 -6.40 -7.87 -9.27
CA ASN A 6 -6.97 -8.47 -8.05
C ASN A 6 -5.89 -9.14 -7.18
N ARG A 7 -4.70 -9.37 -7.75
CA ARG A 7 -3.50 -9.89 -7.07
C ARG A 7 -2.79 -8.85 -6.22
N ALA A 8 -2.95 -7.57 -6.54
CA ALA A 8 -2.38 -6.43 -5.82
C ALA A 8 -3.51 -5.42 -5.53
N LEU A 9 -4.34 -5.73 -4.53
CA LEU A 9 -5.51 -4.96 -4.15
C LEU A 9 -5.30 -4.29 -2.79
N LEU A 10 -5.49 -2.97 -2.72
CA LEU A 10 -5.65 -2.28 -1.44
C LEU A 10 -7.15 -2.13 -1.13
N ILE A 11 -7.56 -2.65 0.04
CA ILE A 11 -8.94 -2.61 0.52
C ILE A 11 -9.09 -1.47 1.54
N ARG A 12 -8.18 -1.40 2.50
CA ARG A 12 -8.08 -0.30 3.46
C ARG A 12 -6.64 0.15 3.66
N PRO A 13 -6.41 1.44 3.90
CA PRO A 13 -7.38 2.54 3.80
C PRO A 13 -7.88 2.76 2.35
N GLY A 14 -9.10 3.27 2.23
CA GLY A 14 -9.79 3.59 0.98
C GLY A 14 -9.33 4.93 0.39
N ASN A 15 -9.81 5.24 -0.81
CA ASN A 15 -9.38 6.44 -1.52
C ASN A 15 -9.91 7.72 -0.86
N ASN A 16 -9.00 8.62 -0.52
CA ASN A 16 -9.20 9.81 0.31
C ASN A 16 -9.77 9.51 1.70
N GLU A 17 -9.54 8.30 2.24
CA GLU A 17 -9.93 7.98 3.61
C GLU A 17 -9.06 8.77 4.59
N THR A 18 -9.70 9.37 5.60
CA THR A 18 -9.01 10.07 6.68
C THR A 18 -8.57 9.06 7.74
N VAL A 19 -7.28 9.08 8.07
CA VAL A 19 -6.65 8.13 9.00
C VAL A 19 -5.84 8.86 10.06
N SER A 20 -5.76 8.26 11.24
CA SER A 20 -5.00 8.80 12.38
C SER A 20 -4.51 7.69 13.31
N GLY A 21 -3.43 7.95 14.05
CA GLY A 21 -2.78 6.98 14.92
C GLY A 21 -2.13 5.81 14.18
N VAL A 22 -2.32 4.59 14.68
CA VAL A 22 -1.80 3.38 14.03
C VAL A 22 -2.91 2.74 13.20
N ILE A 23 -2.74 2.70 11.88
CA ILE A 23 -3.69 2.04 10.98
C ILE A 23 -3.15 0.71 10.46
N ALA A 24 -4.05 -0.24 10.21
CA ALA A 24 -3.74 -1.46 9.48
C ALA A 24 -4.02 -1.26 7.99
N VAL A 25 -3.03 -1.50 7.15
CA VAL A 25 -3.21 -1.58 5.70
C VAL A 25 -3.72 -2.99 5.40
N VAL A 26 -4.94 -3.06 4.89
CA VAL A 26 -5.64 -4.31 4.55
C VAL A 26 -5.75 -4.43 3.05
N GLY A 27 -5.42 -5.60 2.51
CA GLY A 27 -5.47 -5.84 1.09
C GLY A 27 -5.15 -7.28 0.71
N SER A 28 -4.94 -7.48 -0.58
CA SER A 28 -4.48 -8.74 -1.16
C SER A 28 -3.17 -8.48 -1.92
N ALA A 29 -2.13 -9.19 -1.54
CA ALA A 29 -0.83 -9.23 -2.18
C ALA A 29 -0.46 -10.69 -2.44
N THR A 30 -0.79 -11.19 -3.62
CA THR A 30 -0.59 -12.59 -4.01
C THR A 30 -0.17 -12.69 -5.47
N HIS A 31 0.58 -13.72 -5.85
CA HIS A 31 0.99 -13.96 -7.23
C HIS A 31 1.37 -15.43 -7.41
N ASP A 32 1.21 -16.00 -8.61
CA ASP A 32 1.56 -17.42 -8.86
C ASP A 32 3.05 -17.68 -8.64
N ALA A 33 3.88 -16.72 -9.03
CA ALA A 33 5.32 -16.70 -8.79
C ALA A 33 5.71 -15.70 -7.68
N PHE A 34 4.90 -15.56 -6.62
CA PHE A 34 5.15 -14.58 -5.56
C PHE A 34 6.54 -14.72 -4.94
N GLN A 35 7.24 -13.58 -4.79
CA GLN A 35 8.52 -13.52 -4.07
C GLN A 35 8.38 -12.67 -2.80
N TYR A 36 7.90 -11.44 -2.94
CA TYR A 36 7.62 -10.53 -1.83
C TYR A 36 6.66 -9.43 -2.26
N TYR A 37 6.03 -8.77 -1.30
CA TYR A 37 5.32 -7.52 -1.52
C TYR A 37 5.93 -6.41 -0.68
N LYS A 38 5.73 -5.18 -1.14
CA LYS A 38 6.06 -3.97 -0.40
C LYS A 38 4.97 -2.92 -0.56
N VAL A 39 4.68 -2.25 0.53
CA VAL A 39 3.84 -1.07 0.63
C VAL A 39 4.77 0.12 0.80
N GLU A 40 4.56 1.11 -0.05
CA GLU A 40 5.34 2.32 -0.06
C GLU A 40 4.42 3.54 0.03
N TYR A 41 4.96 4.68 0.44
CA TYR A 41 4.19 5.90 0.68
C TYR A 41 4.91 7.12 0.13
N ALA A 42 4.17 8.08 -0.39
CA ALA A 42 4.69 9.34 -0.89
C ALA A 42 3.82 10.51 -0.42
N PRO A 43 4.42 11.68 -0.14
CA PRO A 43 3.65 12.87 0.22
C PRO A 43 2.87 13.41 -0.98
N GLY A 44 1.67 13.93 -0.72
CA GLY A 44 0.75 14.43 -1.73
C GLY A 44 -0.31 13.41 -2.14
N GLY A 45 -1.43 13.92 -2.67
CA GLY A 45 -2.45 13.09 -3.28
C GLY A 45 -2.06 12.70 -4.71
N ASN A 46 -2.25 11.44 -5.07
CA ASN A 46 -1.87 10.86 -6.35
C ASN A 46 -0.39 11.08 -6.71
N ALA A 47 0.52 10.88 -5.76
CA ALA A 47 1.93 10.97 -6.01
C ALA A 47 2.40 9.93 -7.05
N ASP A 48 3.32 10.35 -7.92
CA ASP A 48 3.94 9.49 -8.93
C ASP A 48 5.43 9.22 -8.68
N SER A 49 6.03 9.92 -7.72
CA SER A 49 7.45 9.80 -7.34
C SER A 49 7.63 9.98 -5.83
N ASN A 50 8.86 9.84 -5.33
CA ASN A 50 9.24 9.99 -3.91
C ASN A 50 8.57 9.00 -2.93
N PHE A 51 8.40 7.76 -3.39
CA PHE A 51 7.86 6.70 -2.56
C PHE A 51 8.94 6.13 -1.62
N GLY A 52 8.71 6.27 -0.31
CA GLY A 52 9.47 5.61 0.75
C GLY A 52 8.93 4.23 1.06
N TYR A 53 9.80 3.32 1.52
CA TYR A 53 9.39 2.02 2.03
C TYR A 53 8.65 2.18 3.36
N LEU A 54 7.48 1.54 3.48
CA LEU A 54 6.68 1.59 4.69
C LEU A 54 6.66 0.23 5.39
N VAL A 55 6.18 -0.79 4.70
CA VAL A 55 6.08 -2.16 5.22
C VAL A 55 6.10 -3.14 4.06
N GLY A 56 6.45 -4.40 4.32
CA GLY A 56 6.52 -5.43 3.31
C GLY A 56 6.52 -6.80 3.94
N GLY A 57 6.39 -7.83 3.10
CA GLY A 57 6.35 -9.21 3.55
C GLY A 57 6.76 -10.18 2.46
N ASN A 58 7.24 -11.35 2.90
CA ASN A 58 7.67 -12.45 2.04
C ASN A 58 6.65 -13.60 2.01
N ALA A 59 5.45 -13.40 2.57
CA ALA A 59 4.34 -14.33 2.50
C ALA A 59 3.18 -13.69 1.74
N PRO A 60 2.48 -14.42 0.86
CA PRO A 60 1.30 -13.90 0.19
C PRO A 60 0.16 -13.68 1.19
N VAL A 61 -0.57 -12.59 1.01
CA VAL A 61 -1.72 -12.20 1.85
C VAL A 61 -2.94 -12.03 0.97
N VAL A 62 -4.09 -12.54 1.39
CA VAL A 62 -5.36 -12.40 0.66
C VAL A 62 -6.42 -11.88 1.62
N ASN A 63 -7.00 -10.71 1.31
CA ASN A 63 -7.99 -10.02 2.14
C ASN A 63 -7.56 -9.90 3.61
N GLY A 64 -6.28 -9.63 3.85
CA GLY A 64 -5.66 -9.64 5.16
C GLY A 64 -4.83 -8.39 5.44
N VAL A 65 -4.22 -8.34 6.62
CA VAL A 65 -3.33 -7.25 7.01
C VAL A 65 -2.00 -7.39 6.27
N LEU A 66 -1.68 -6.41 5.43
CA LEU A 66 -0.39 -6.31 4.74
C LEU A 66 0.67 -5.70 5.64
N GLY A 67 0.27 -4.87 6.60
CA GLY A 67 1.12 -4.30 7.62
C GLY A 67 0.44 -3.18 8.40
N ASN A 68 1.09 -2.73 9.46
CA ASN A 68 0.64 -1.61 10.28
C ASN A 68 1.49 -0.37 9.99
N VAL A 69 0.84 0.79 9.96
CA VAL A 69 1.44 2.08 9.69
C VAL A 69 1.16 3.00 10.86
N ASP A 70 2.20 3.55 11.44
CA ASP A 70 2.06 4.61 12.44
C ASP A 70 2.01 5.96 11.73
N THR A 71 0.80 6.52 11.60
CA THR A 71 0.61 7.82 10.96
C THR A 71 1.08 8.96 11.83
N ASN A 72 1.43 8.77 13.11
CA ASN A 72 2.03 9.83 13.93
C ASN A 72 3.43 10.22 13.41
N THR A 73 4.11 9.28 12.75
CA THR A 73 5.39 9.55 12.07
C THR A 73 5.20 10.28 10.73
N LEU A 74 3.96 10.30 10.23
CA LEU A 74 3.55 11.00 9.02
C LEU A 74 2.93 12.35 9.41
N GLY A 75 3.38 13.43 8.79
CA GLY A 75 2.75 14.75 9.00
C GLY A 75 1.29 14.76 8.52
N ASN A 76 0.46 15.60 9.13
CA ASN A 76 -0.92 15.80 8.68
C ASN A 76 -0.95 16.32 7.24
N GLY A 77 -1.79 15.72 6.39
CA GLY A 77 -1.87 16.04 4.97
C GLY A 77 -2.29 14.87 4.09
N ALA A 78 -2.30 15.08 2.77
CA ALA A 78 -2.56 14.02 1.81
C ALA A 78 -1.32 13.18 1.56
N TRP A 79 -1.48 11.86 1.55
CA TRP A 79 -0.42 10.89 1.28
C TRP A 79 -0.91 9.85 0.29
N THR A 80 -0.02 9.36 -0.56
CA THR A 80 -0.32 8.28 -1.50
C THR A 80 0.38 7.02 -1.07
N LEU A 81 -0.38 5.98 -0.76
CA LEU A 81 0.10 4.62 -0.53
C LEU A 81 0.11 3.86 -1.85
N ARG A 82 1.14 3.04 -2.08
CA ARG A 82 1.17 2.09 -3.19
C ARG A 82 1.56 0.69 -2.72
N LEU A 83 0.89 -0.32 -3.24
CA LEU A 83 1.24 -1.72 -3.07
C LEU A 83 1.90 -2.25 -4.34
N ILE A 84 3.09 -2.81 -4.19
CA ILE A 84 3.85 -3.49 -5.24
C ILE A 84 4.02 -4.94 -4.83
N VAL A 85 3.64 -5.86 -5.71
CA VAL A 85 3.90 -7.29 -5.57
C VAL A 85 5.00 -7.64 -6.56
N VAL A 86 6.08 -8.25 -6.09
CA VAL A 86 7.22 -8.66 -6.91
C VAL A 86 7.23 -10.17 -7.02
N ASP A 87 7.38 -10.66 -8.24
CA ASP A 87 7.50 -12.09 -8.52
C ASP A 87 8.96 -12.56 -8.53
N GLN A 88 9.16 -13.88 -8.55
CA GLN A 88 10.50 -14.50 -8.53
C GLN A 88 11.36 -14.17 -9.75
N THR A 89 10.75 -13.68 -10.83
CA THR A 89 11.44 -13.21 -12.05
C THR A 89 11.82 -11.74 -11.98
N GLY A 90 11.44 -11.04 -10.90
CA GLY A 90 11.65 -9.59 -10.72
C GLY A 90 10.60 -8.72 -11.44
N ASN A 91 9.58 -9.34 -12.05
CA ASN A 91 8.47 -8.60 -12.63
C ASN A 91 7.47 -8.22 -11.55
N PHE A 92 6.79 -7.10 -11.77
CA PHE A 92 5.72 -6.62 -10.90
C PHE A 92 4.56 -6.11 -11.76
N PRO A 93 3.31 -6.53 -11.50
CA PRO A 93 2.16 -5.97 -12.18
C PRO A 93 1.97 -4.48 -11.79
N PRO A 94 1.13 -3.73 -12.51
CA PRO A 94 0.84 -2.35 -12.19
C PRO A 94 0.44 -2.20 -10.70
N PRO A 95 1.15 -1.37 -9.94
CA PRO A 95 0.91 -1.25 -8.51
C PRO A 95 -0.43 -0.62 -8.23
N CYS A 96 -1.11 -1.08 -7.18
CA CYS A 96 -2.30 -0.37 -6.73
C CYS A 96 -1.91 0.84 -5.90
N LYS A 97 -2.45 2.00 -6.25
CA LYS A 97 -2.29 3.25 -5.52
C LYS A 97 -3.59 3.64 -4.83
N VAL A 98 -3.48 4.19 -3.63
CA VAL A 98 -4.59 4.82 -2.93
C VAL A 98 -4.10 6.11 -2.29
N THR A 99 -4.90 7.17 -2.38
CA THR A 99 -4.63 8.39 -1.63
C THR A 99 -5.33 8.30 -0.28
N ILE A 100 -4.69 8.77 0.78
CA ILE A 100 -5.24 8.89 2.13
C ILE A 100 -4.97 10.29 2.66
N THR A 101 -5.71 10.68 3.69
CA THR A 101 -5.47 11.94 4.41
C THR A 101 -5.12 11.62 5.84
N VAL A 102 -3.90 11.95 6.25
CA VAL A 102 -3.45 11.81 7.63
C VAL A 102 -3.93 13.02 8.42
N GLN A 103 -4.63 12.79 9.53
CA GLN A 103 -5.12 13.82 10.44
C GLN A 103 -4.99 13.35 11.89
N ASN A 104 -3.78 13.40 12.45
CA ASN A 104 -3.52 13.18 13.88
C ASN A 104 -3.80 14.43 14.71
#